data_AF-Q0QG43-F1
#
_entry.id   AF-Q0QG43-F1
#
_cell.length_a   1.000
_cell.length_b   1.000
_cell.length_c   1.000
_cell.angle_alpha   90.00
_cell.angle_beta   90.00
_cell.angle_gamma   90.00
#
_symmetry.space_group_name_H-M   'P 1'
#
loop_
_entity.id
_entity.type
_entity.pdbx_description
1 polymer ?
#
loop_
_entity_poly.entity_id
_entity_poly.type
_entity_poly.pdbx_seq_one_letter_code
_entity_poly.pdbx_strand_id
1 'polypeptide(L)'
;RKRRLLAAKYELRGKLYKAVCRDPDLPSEMRDKFRYKLSKLPRNSSMTRLTNRCIFTGRSRGVYKKFRMSRIVFRSLANKGEVLGVKKASW
;
A
#
# COMPACT_ATOMS: atom_id res chain seq x y z
N ARG A 1 -4.07 6.86 -8.36
CA ARG A 1 -5.00 5.73 -8.67
C ARG A 1 -4.33 4.66 -9.54
N LYS A 2 -3.78 5.01 -10.72
CA LYS A 2 -3.07 4.10 -11.66
C LYS A 2 -2.10 3.10 -11.00
N ARG A 3 -1.21 3.55 -10.10
CA ARG A 3 -0.24 2.66 -9.41
C ARG A 3 -0.89 1.58 -8.54
N ARG A 4 -2.00 1.88 -7.86
CA ARG A 4 -2.71 0.88 -7.01
C ARG A 4 -3.31 -0.23 -7.87
N LEU A 5 -3.90 0.11 -9.01
CA LEU A 5 -4.45 -0.86 -9.96
C LEU A 5 -3.33 -1.74 -10.54
N LEU A 6 -2.21 -1.13 -10.92
CA LEU A 6 -1.07 -1.85 -11.44
C LEU A 6 -0.47 -2.81 -10.38
N ALA A 7 -0.34 -2.34 -9.14
CA ALA A 7 0.15 -3.17 -8.04
C ALA A 7 -0.78 -4.36 -7.77
N ALA A 8 -2.10 -4.15 -7.75
CA ALA A 8 -3.08 -5.22 -7.62
C ALA A 8 -2.98 -6.24 -8.77
N LYS A 9 -2.85 -5.77 -10.02
CA LYS A 9 -2.71 -6.64 -11.21
C LYS A 9 -1.52 -7.60 -11.11
N TYR A 10 -0.40 -7.14 -10.57
CA TYR A 10 0.84 -7.94 -10.49
C TYR A 10 1.13 -8.49 -9.09
N GLU A 11 0.19 -8.37 -8.14
CA GLU A 11 0.42 -8.73 -6.74
C GLU A 11 0.76 -10.22 -6.59
N LEU A 12 -0.11 -11.09 -7.11
CA LEU A 12 0.07 -12.54 -7.03
C LEU A 12 1.36 -12.97 -7.73
N ARG A 13 1.55 -12.54 -8.97
CA ARG A 13 2.74 -12.85 -9.77
C ARG A 13 4.04 -12.41 -9.07
N GLY A 14 4.04 -11.20 -8.52
CA GLY A 14 5.19 -10.66 -7.77
C GLY A 14 5.46 -11.41 -6.47
N LYS A 15 4.42 -11.87 -5.75
CA LYS A 15 4.58 -12.70 -4.54
C LYS A 15 5.17 -14.06 -4.89
N LEU A 16 4.64 -14.74 -5.91
CA LEU A 16 5.14 -16.04 -6.37
C LEU A 16 6.61 -15.97 -6.78
N TYR A 17 6.99 -14.99 -7.59
CA TYR A 17 8.39 -14.84 -8.02
C TYR A 17 9.32 -14.56 -6.83
N LYS A 18 8.89 -13.74 -5.88
CA LYS A 18 9.67 -13.47 -4.67
C LYS A 18 9.79 -14.70 -3.76
N ALA A 19 8.77 -15.54 -3.68
CA ALA A 19 8.81 -16.78 -2.89
C ALA A 19 9.87 -17.72 -3.46
N VAL A 20 9.83 -17.99 -4.77
CA VAL A 20 10.84 -18.82 -5.46
C VAL A 20 12.25 -18.26 -5.31
N CYS A 21 12.43 -16.95 -5.39
CA CYS A 21 13.75 -16.33 -5.21
C CYS A 21 14.30 -16.43 -3.76
N ARG A 22 13.44 -16.62 -2.76
CA ARG A 22 13.82 -16.70 -1.33
C ARG A 22 14.06 -18.13 -0.87
N ASP A 23 13.55 -19.11 -1.59
CA ASP A 23 13.68 -20.52 -1.26
C ASP A 23 15.17 -20.94 -1.33
N PRO A 24 15.76 -21.46 -0.24
CA PRO A 24 17.15 -21.91 -0.23
C PRO A 24 17.36 -23.24 -0.96
N ASP A 25 16.34 -24.10 -1.00
CA ASP A 25 16.43 -25.49 -1.47
C ASP A 25 16.42 -25.58 -3.00
N LEU A 26 15.90 -24.53 -3.65
CA LEU A 26 15.84 -24.47 -5.11
C LEU A 26 17.23 -24.22 -5.74
N PRO A 27 17.53 -24.88 -6.88
CA PRO A 27 18.77 -24.66 -7.61
C PRO A 27 19.01 -23.18 -7.95
N SER A 28 20.27 -22.74 -7.90
CA SER A 28 20.62 -21.33 -8.14
C SER A 28 20.09 -20.83 -9.48
N GLU A 29 20.26 -21.61 -10.55
CA GLU A 29 19.79 -21.25 -11.89
C GLU A 29 18.30 -20.94 -11.94
N MET A 30 17.49 -21.70 -11.20
CA MET A 30 16.05 -21.48 -11.13
C MET A 30 15.77 -20.14 -10.43
N ARG A 31 16.43 -19.88 -9.30
CA ARG A 31 16.30 -18.61 -8.58
C ARG A 31 16.71 -17.42 -9.45
N ASP A 32 17.78 -17.56 -10.23
CA ASP A 32 18.26 -16.51 -11.13
C ASP A 32 17.29 -16.22 -12.27
N LYS A 33 16.67 -17.26 -12.86
CA LYS A 33 15.59 -17.10 -13.85
C LYS A 33 14.41 -16.31 -13.27
N PHE A 34 14.02 -16.57 -12.03
CA PHE A 34 12.93 -15.83 -11.37
C PHE A 34 13.34 -14.43 -10.92
N ARG A 35 14.59 -14.19 -10.54
CA ARG A 35 15.15 -12.84 -10.29
C ARG A 35 15.06 -11.99 -11.55
N TYR A 36 15.42 -12.55 -12.70
CA TYR A 36 15.30 -11.88 -14.00
C TYR A 36 13.83 -11.60 -14.39
N LYS A 37 12.92 -12.56 -14.15
CA LYS A 37 11.47 -12.32 -14.35
C LYS A 37 10.92 -11.24 -13.42
N LEU A 38 11.41 -11.17 -12.18
CA LEU A 38 11.03 -10.16 -11.20
C LEU A 38 11.52 -8.77 -11.60
N SER A 39 12.73 -8.64 -12.15
CA SER A 39 13.27 -7.35 -12.61
C SER A 39 12.54 -6.80 -13.84
N LYS A 40 12.01 -7.69 -14.71
CA LYS A 40 11.16 -7.32 -15.86
C LYS A 40 9.79 -6.76 -15.48
N LEU A 41 9.32 -6.94 -14.25
CA LEU A 41 8.02 -6.39 -13.84
C LEU A 41 8.07 -4.86 -13.80
N PRO A 42 6.97 -4.16 -14.17
CA PRO A 42 6.94 -2.71 -14.13
C PRO A 42 7.26 -2.18 -12.73
N ARG A 43 8.22 -1.26 -12.59
CA ARG A 43 8.65 -0.73 -11.28
C ARG A 43 7.50 -0.15 -10.45
N ASN A 44 6.51 0.45 -11.09
CA ASN A 44 5.33 1.04 -10.43
C ASN A 44 4.30 0.01 -9.93
N SER A 45 4.48 -1.28 -10.25
CA SER A 45 3.68 -2.36 -9.68
C SER A 45 4.10 -2.73 -8.25
N SER A 46 5.25 -2.23 -7.77
CA SER A 46 5.72 -2.48 -6.42
C SER A 46 4.82 -1.84 -5.35
N MET A 47 4.37 -2.66 -4.40
CA MET A 47 3.53 -2.23 -3.27
C MET A 47 4.22 -1.16 -2.41
N THR A 48 5.56 -1.21 -2.30
CA THR A 48 6.37 -0.22 -1.55
C THR A 48 6.23 1.20 -2.08
N ARG A 49 5.87 1.37 -3.36
CA ARG A 49 5.71 2.70 -3.99
C ARG A 49 4.31 3.30 -3.79
N LEU A 50 3.41 2.57 -3.14
CA LEU A 50 2.08 3.07 -2.82
C LEU A 50 2.13 3.94 -1.58
N THR A 51 1.53 5.12 -1.66
CA THR A 51 1.37 6.03 -0.52
C THR A 51 -0.11 6.16 -0.17
N ASN A 52 -0.43 6.09 1.13
CA ASN A 52 -1.79 6.35 1.60
C ASN A 52 -2.03 7.86 1.58
N ARG A 53 -3.01 8.28 0.79
CA ARG A 53 -3.41 9.68 0.63
C ARG A 53 -4.81 9.85 1.17
N CYS A 54 -5.10 11.04 1.68
CA CYS A 54 -6.45 11.43 2.06
C CYS A 54 -7.40 11.27 0.87
N ILE A 55 -8.56 10.65 1.09
CA ILE A 55 -9.57 10.46 0.04
C ILE A 55 -10.20 11.79 -0.38
N PHE A 56 -10.44 12.69 0.58
CA PHE A 56 -11.08 13.99 0.34
C PHE A 56 -10.15 15.00 -0.31
N THR A 57 -8.92 15.15 0.22
CA THR A 57 -8.02 16.25 -0.17
C THR A 57 -6.75 15.79 -0.87
N GLY A 58 -6.48 14.49 -0.98
CA GLY A 58 -5.26 13.97 -1.60
C GLY A 58 -3.97 14.22 -0.80
N ARG A 59 -4.04 14.79 0.42
CA ARG A 59 -2.90 15.04 1.31
C ARG A 59 -2.06 13.77 1.50
N SER A 60 -0.76 13.90 1.33
CA SER A 60 0.20 12.77 1.32
C SER A 60 0.64 12.30 2.70
N ARG A 61 0.57 13.16 3.72
CA ARG A 61 1.07 12.91 5.08
C ARG A 61 0.01 13.23 6.13
N GLY A 62 0.16 12.64 7.31
CA GLY A 62 -0.79 12.82 8.42
C GLY A 62 -2.17 12.27 8.08
N VAL A 63 -2.22 11.07 7.49
CA VAL A 63 -3.45 10.38 7.11
C VAL A 63 -3.68 9.23 8.08
N TYR A 64 -4.82 9.22 8.76
CA TYR A 64 -5.21 8.11 9.62
C TYR A 64 -5.60 6.90 8.77
N LYS A 65 -4.94 5.76 8.95
CA LYS A 65 -5.17 4.54 8.14
C LYS A 65 -6.60 4.00 8.28
N LYS A 66 -7.17 4.03 9.49
CA LYS A 66 -8.54 3.57 9.79
C LYS A 66 -9.59 4.34 9.00
N PHE A 67 -9.49 5.67 9.02
CA PHE A 67 -10.46 6.57 8.40
C PHE A 67 -10.13 6.94 6.95
N ARG A 68 -8.89 6.72 6.50
CA ARG A 68 -8.35 7.15 5.19
C ARG A 68 -8.48 8.67 4.95
N MET A 69 -8.48 9.45 6.04
CA MET A 69 -8.61 10.90 6.03
C MET A 69 -7.37 11.58 6.59
N SER A 70 -7.09 12.79 6.11
CA SER A 70 -6.06 13.64 6.71
C SER A 70 -6.48 14.13 8.09
N ARG A 71 -5.52 14.49 8.95
CA ARG A 71 -5.78 15.08 10.27
C ARG A 71 -6.70 16.32 10.25
N ILE A 72 -6.65 17.11 9.17
CA ILE A 72 -7.43 18.35 9.04
C ILE A 72 -8.91 18.02 8.80
N VAL A 73 -9.17 17.19 7.78
CA VAL A 73 -10.53 16.73 7.45
C VAL A 73 -11.11 15.93 8.61
N PHE A 74 -10.32 15.03 9.21
CA PHE A 74 -10.76 14.26 10.36
C PHE A 74 -11.20 15.15 11.53
N ARG A 75 -10.40 16.17 11.90
CA ARG A 75 -10.74 17.10 12.97
C ARG A 75 -12.01 17.90 12.64
N SER A 76 -12.15 18.38 11.41
CA SER A 76 -13.34 19.13 10.99
C SER A 76 -14.61 18.29 11.10
N LEU A 77 -14.59 17.06 10.57
CA LEU A 77 -15.74 16.16 10.60
C LEU A 77 -16.05 15.66 12.02
N ALA A 78 -15.02 15.36 12.82
CA ALA A 78 -15.19 14.94 14.20
C ALA A 78 -15.81 16.04 15.07
N ASN A 79 -15.39 17.30 14.87
CA ASN A 79 -15.98 18.45 15.57
C ASN A 79 -17.43 18.69 15.17
N LYS A 80 -17.82 18.36 13.93
CA LYS A 80 -19.21 18.41 13.46
C LYS A 80 -20.06 17.22 13.92
N GLY A 81 -19.46 16.20 14.53
CA GLY A 81 -20.16 14.96 14.90
C GLY A 81 -20.42 14.00 13.74
N GLU A 82 -19.87 14.26 12.54
CA GLU A 82 -20.06 13.41 11.34
C GLU A 82 -19.24 12.11 11.40
N VAL A 83 -18.28 12.00 12.33
CA VAL A 83 -17.50 10.77 12.55
C VAL A 83 -18.08 10.00 13.72
N LEU A 84 -18.74 8.89 13.41
CA LEU A 84 -19.42 8.04 14.39
C LEU A 84 -18.45 7.54 15.48
N GLY A 85 -18.85 7.67 16.75
CA GLY A 85 -18.10 7.16 17.89
C GLY A 85 -16.82 7.93 18.24
N VAL A 86 -16.58 9.11 17.64
CA VAL A 86 -15.45 9.97 17.98
C VAL A 86 -15.93 11.09 18.90
N LYS A 87 -15.39 11.12 20.12
CA LYS A 87 -15.56 12.21 21.09
C LYS A 87 -14.18 12.71 21.54
N LYS A 88 -14.13 13.94 22.05
CA LYS A 88 -12.91 14.46 22.67
C LYS A 88 -12.61 13.62 23.92
N ALA A 89 -11.37 13.15 24.05
CA ALA A 89 -10.95 12.44 25.24
C ALA A 89 -10.81 13.42 26.42
N SER A 90 -11.22 12.95 27.59
CA SER A 90 -10.99 13.57 28.90
C SER A 90 -10.40 12.48 29.78
N TRP A 91 -9.27 12.77 30.41
CA TRP A 91 -8.64 11.95 31.43
C TRP A 91 -8.35 12.83 32.64
#